data_AF-A0A3S0VZA2-F1
#
_entry.id   AF-A0A3S0VZA2-F1
#
_cell.length_a   1.000
_cell.length_b   1.000
_cell.length_c   1.000
_cell.angle_alpha   90.00
_cell.angle_beta   90.00
_cell.angle_gamma   90.00
#
_symmetry.space_group_name_H-M   'P 1'
#
loop_
_entity.id
_entity.type
_entity.pdbx_description
1 polymer ?
#
loop_
_entity_poly.entity_id
_entity_poly.type
_entity_poly.pdbx_seq_one_letter_code
_entity_poly.pdbx_strand_id
1 'polypeptide(L)'
;AERIEQWAQFAKANPDGYLYCFRGGLRSQIVQQWLKTEAGIEYPRVGGGYKAMRTFLLDTLEQATNACDFVLLGGMTGTGKTEVLGQLRNALDLEGHANHRGSSFGKRATAQPSNIDFENRLAVDLLKKRAVGIEQFVVEDESRMIGSCALPLPLHKGMQTFPMVWLEDSVEGRVERILRDYVVELCAEFIEVHGETGQARFAERLTQGLANIHKRLGGERFQRLQAILQDALAEQARSGAVDLHREWIEGLLREYYDPMYAFQ
;
A
#
# COMPACT_ATOMS: atom_id res chain seq x y z
N ALA A 1 -25.30 0.89 -33.36
CA ALA A 1 -26.41 0.73 -32.40
C ALA A 1 -25.90 0.20 -31.07
N GLU A 2 -25.38 -1.04 -31.02
CA GLU A 2 -24.99 -1.73 -29.77
C GLU A 2 -24.08 -0.93 -28.82
N ARG A 3 -23.03 -0.27 -29.34
CA ARG A 3 -22.09 0.50 -28.48
C ARG A 3 -22.72 1.73 -27.83
N ILE A 4 -23.63 2.42 -28.51
CA ILE A 4 -24.32 3.60 -27.97
C ILE A 4 -25.30 3.16 -26.89
N GLU A 5 -25.98 2.03 -27.11
CA GLU A 5 -26.88 1.43 -26.12
C GLU A 5 -26.13 1.05 -24.84
N GLN A 6 -24.95 0.42 -24.96
CA GLN A 6 -24.10 0.11 -23.80
C GLN A 6 -23.70 1.38 -23.02
N TRP A 7 -23.29 2.45 -23.71
CA TRP A 7 -22.98 3.73 -23.04
C TRP A 7 -24.21 4.35 -22.39
N ALA A 8 -25.37 4.26 -23.04
CA ALA A 8 -26.62 4.79 -22.51
C ALA A 8 -27.06 4.02 -21.25
N GLN A 9 -26.96 2.70 -21.26
CA GLN A 9 -27.22 1.85 -20.10
C GLN A 9 -26.27 2.21 -18.94
N PHE A 10 -24.97 2.36 -19.23
CA PHE A 10 -23.99 2.76 -18.23
C PHE A 10 -24.30 4.14 -17.62
N ALA A 11 -24.59 5.14 -18.45
CA ALA A 11 -24.90 6.49 -18.00
C ALA A 11 -26.20 6.55 -17.17
N LYS A 12 -27.23 5.78 -17.55
CA LYS A 12 -28.46 5.66 -16.74
C LYS A 12 -28.23 5.00 -15.39
N ALA A 13 -27.34 4.01 -15.33
CA ALA A 13 -26.95 3.36 -14.08
C ALA A 13 -26.03 4.22 -13.21
N ASN A 14 -25.38 5.25 -13.77
CA ASN A 14 -24.41 6.11 -13.09
C ASN A 14 -24.71 7.60 -13.40
N PRO A 15 -25.85 8.15 -12.95
CA PRO A 15 -26.30 9.48 -13.36
C PRO A 15 -25.31 10.61 -12.99
N ASP A 16 -24.55 10.44 -11.90
CA ASP A 16 -23.57 11.42 -11.41
C ASP A 16 -22.14 11.21 -11.98
N GLY A 17 -21.98 10.32 -12.96
CA GLY A 17 -20.67 10.03 -13.53
C GLY A 17 -20.25 11.02 -14.62
N TYR A 18 -18.99 10.90 -15.05
CA TYR A 18 -18.37 11.79 -16.04
C TYR A 18 -17.67 10.99 -17.13
N LEU A 19 -17.77 11.46 -18.37
CA LEU A 19 -16.99 10.95 -19.50
C LEU A 19 -15.59 11.57 -19.51
N TYR A 20 -14.59 10.76 -19.84
CA TYR A 20 -13.27 11.28 -20.15
C TYR A 20 -12.60 10.47 -21.26
N CYS A 21 -11.70 11.13 -21.97
CA CYS A 21 -10.64 10.45 -22.72
C CYS A 21 -9.29 10.96 -22.20
N PHE A 22 -8.18 10.48 -22.74
CA PHE A 22 -6.85 10.82 -22.21
C PHE A 22 -6.58 12.34 -22.13
N ARG A 23 -7.11 13.12 -23.09
CA ARG A 23 -6.91 14.59 -23.18
C ARG A 23 -8.20 15.42 -23.29
N GLY A 24 -9.37 14.81 -23.09
CA GLY A 24 -10.66 15.51 -23.12
C GLY A 24 -11.12 16.03 -24.49
N GLY A 25 -10.41 15.69 -25.58
CA GLY A 25 -10.71 16.16 -26.95
C GLY A 25 -11.81 15.37 -27.67
N LEU A 26 -11.68 15.28 -29.00
CA LEU A 26 -12.71 14.77 -29.92
C LEU A 26 -13.29 13.40 -29.52
N ARG A 27 -12.48 12.47 -29.01
CA ARG A 27 -12.96 11.13 -28.63
C ARG A 27 -14.10 11.18 -27.62
N SER A 28 -13.91 11.88 -26.50
CA SER A 28 -14.95 12.01 -25.49
C SER A 28 -16.09 12.93 -25.98
N GLN A 29 -15.78 13.94 -26.80
CA GLN A 29 -16.79 14.86 -27.33
C GLN A 29 -17.79 14.17 -28.25
N ILE A 30 -17.31 13.33 -29.18
CA ILE A 30 -18.16 12.56 -30.11
C ILE A 30 -19.09 11.63 -29.32
N VAL A 31 -18.57 10.94 -28.30
CA VAL A 31 -19.37 10.05 -27.44
C VAL A 31 -20.44 10.83 -26.69
N GLN A 32 -20.10 11.98 -26.11
CA GLN A 32 -21.07 12.85 -25.44
C GLN A 32 -22.17 13.32 -26.41
N GLN A 33 -21.80 13.68 -27.63
CA GLN A 33 -22.76 14.12 -28.63
C GLN A 33 -23.71 13.01 -29.05
N TRP A 34 -23.21 11.79 -29.28
CA TRP A 34 -24.06 10.64 -29.61
C TRP A 34 -24.99 10.26 -28.46
N LEU A 35 -24.52 10.28 -27.21
CA LEU A 35 -25.39 10.03 -26.05
C LEU A 35 -26.53 11.05 -25.99
N LYS A 36 -26.24 12.32 -26.27
CA LYS A 36 -27.25 13.38 -26.32
C LYS A 36 -28.22 13.20 -27.48
N THR A 37 -27.73 12.96 -28.70
CA THR A 37 -28.57 12.95 -29.91
C THR A 37 -29.34 11.65 -30.10
N GLU A 38 -28.76 10.50 -29.76
CA GLU A 38 -29.32 9.18 -30.03
C GLU A 38 -30.07 8.60 -28.81
N ALA A 39 -29.61 8.91 -27.60
CA ALA A 39 -30.19 8.37 -26.36
C ALA A 39 -30.89 9.43 -25.49
N GLY A 40 -30.80 10.72 -25.85
CA GLY A 40 -31.36 11.82 -25.07
C GLY A 40 -30.65 12.06 -23.72
N ILE A 41 -29.42 11.57 -23.56
CA ILE A 41 -28.68 11.64 -22.28
C ILE A 41 -27.62 12.74 -22.37
N GLU A 42 -27.78 13.78 -21.56
CA GLU A 42 -26.73 14.78 -21.35
C GLU A 42 -25.79 14.32 -20.23
N TYR A 43 -24.64 13.76 -20.62
CA TYR A 43 -23.67 13.22 -19.68
C TYR A 43 -22.42 14.10 -19.61
N PRO A 44 -21.98 14.56 -18.43
CA PRO A 44 -20.91 15.56 -18.33
C PRO A 44 -19.54 14.98 -18.72
N ARG A 45 -18.57 15.86 -18.99
CA ARG A 45 -17.22 15.49 -19.40
C ARG A 45 -16.17 16.12 -18.50
N VAL A 46 -15.08 15.39 -18.29
CA VAL A 46 -13.85 15.94 -17.73
C VAL A 46 -13.12 16.76 -18.79
N GLY A 47 -13.15 18.09 -18.65
CA GLY A 47 -12.37 19.02 -19.47
C GLY A 47 -10.87 18.72 -19.36
N GLY A 48 -10.15 18.68 -20.48
CA GLY A 48 -8.73 18.28 -20.52
C GLY A 48 -8.46 16.78 -20.24
N GLY A 49 -9.50 16.00 -19.92
CA GLY A 49 -9.45 14.56 -19.78
C GLY A 49 -8.61 14.06 -18.61
N TYR A 50 -8.19 12.79 -18.71
CA TYR A 50 -7.39 12.14 -17.68
C TYR A 50 -6.11 12.90 -17.35
N LYS A 51 -5.44 13.49 -18.35
CA LYS A 51 -4.23 14.29 -18.13
C LYS A 51 -4.49 15.45 -17.16
N ALA A 52 -5.55 16.23 -17.39
CA ALA A 52 -5.89 17.36 -16.53
C ALA A 52 -6.28 16.91 -15.13
N MET A 53 -7.06 15.84 -15.02
CA MET A 53 -7.42 15.23 -13.72
C MET A 53 -6.18 14.78 -12.95
N ARG A 54 -5.23 14.10 -13.60
CA ARG A 54 -3.98 13.67 -12.97
C ARG A 54 -3.14 14.86 -12.51
N THR A 55 -3.01 15.90 -13.33
CA THR A 55 -2.30 17.13 -12.93
C THR A 55 -2.95 17.75 -11.69
N PHE A 56 -4.28 17.89 -11.68
CA PHE A 56 -5.00 18.39 -10.52
C PHE A 56 -4.74 17.59 -9.24
N LEU A 57 -4.71 16.25 -9.32
CA LEU A 57 -4.43 15.38 -8.17
C LEU A 57 -2.99 15.53 -7.65
N LEU A 58 -2.01 15.66 -8.54
CA LEU A 58 -0.62 15.92 -8.14
C LEU A 58 -0.47 17.30 -7.49
N ASP A 59 -1.08 18.32 -8.07
CA ASP A 59 -1.08 19.67 -7.52
C ASP A 59 -1.77 19.72 -6.15
N THR A 60 -2.84 18.91 -5.97
CA THR A 60 -3.53 18.77 -4.68
C THR A 60 -2.61 18.23 -3.59
N LEU A 61 -1.80 17.21 -3.91
CA LEU A 61 -0.81 16.64 -3.00
C LEU A 61 0.25 17.68 -2.62
N GLU A 62 0.79 18.39 -3.60
CA GLU A 62 1.80 19.43 -3.38
C GLU A 62 1.25 20.57 -2.50
N GLN A 63 0.06 21.08 -2.82
CA GLN A 63 -0.59 22.13 -2.04
C GLN A 63 -0.88 21.70 -0.61
N ALA A 64 -1.38 20.47 -0.41
CA ALA A 64 -1.63 19.95 0.92
C ALA A 64 -0.33 19.80 1.72
N THR A 65 0.74 19.28 1.10
CA THR A 65 2.07 19.17 1.73
C THR A 65 2.58 20.52 2.25
N ASN A 66 2.27 21.61 1.54
CA ASN A 66 2.72 22.97 1.91
C ASN A 66 1.79 23.69 2.89
N ALA A 67 0.52 23.32 2.96
CA ALA A 67 -0.52 24.08 3.69
C ALA A 67 -1.05 23.36 4.95
N CYS A 68 -0.85 22.05 5.06
CA CYS A 68 -1.31 21.24 6.18
C CYS A 68 -0.15 20.87 7.11
N ASP A 69 -0.48 20.59 8.37
CA ASP A 69 0.50 20.03 9.31
C ASP A 69 0.66 18.54 9.06
N PHE A 70 1.89 18.04 9.15
CA PHE A 70 2.18 16.62 9.06
C PHE A 70 2.99 16.16 10.28
N VAL A 71 2.69 14.97 10.75
CA VAL A 71 3.46 14.26 11.78
C VAL A 71 3.82 12.90 11.23
N LEU A 72 5.10 12.54 11.33
CA LEU A 72 5.55 11.19 11.01
C LEU A 72 5.28 10.25 12.18
N LEU A 73 4.75 9.07 11.87
CA LEU A 73 4.72 7.95 12.79
C LEU A 73 5.89 7.01 12.47
N GLY A 74 6.94 7.14 13.28
CA GLY A 74 8.12 6.30 13.25
C GLY A 74 8.04 5.16 14.26
N GLY A 75 9.00 4.25 14.20
CA GLY A 75 9.10 3.11 15.11
C GLY A 75 9.76 1.92 14.43
N MET A 76 10.33 1.03 15.24
CA MET A 76 11.00 -0.18 14.76
C MET A 76 10.03 -1.14 14.06
N THR A 77 10.55 -2.11 13.30
CA THR A 77 9.74 -3.16 12.67
C THR A 77 8.89 -3.88 13.72
N GLY A 78 7.60 -4.04 13.45
CA GLY A 78 6.67 -4.76 14.33
C GLY A 78 6.12 -3.94 15.49
N THR A 79 6.39 -2.64 15.62
CA THR A 79 5.88 -1.77 16.73
C THR A 79 4.40 -1.40 16.64
N GLY A 80 3.67 -1.84 15.61
CA GLY A 80 2.23 -1.58 15.49
C GLY A 80 1.85 -0.24 14.84
N LYS A 81 2.75 0.37 14.06
CA LYS A 81 2.47 1.62 13.31
C LYS A 81 1.15 1.56 12.53
N THR A 82 0.94 0.51 11.75
CA THR A 82 -0.28 0.31 10.94
C THR A 82 -1.54 0.22 11.82
N GLU A 83 -1.48 -0.44 12.97
CA GLU A 83 -2.62 -0.54 13.91
C GLU A 83 -3.01 0.84 14.49
N VAL A 84 -2.01 1.65 14.82
CA VAL A 84 -2.22 3.02 15.31
C VAL A 84 -2.81 3.89 14.22
N LEU A 85 -2.28 3.83 12.99
CA LEU A 85 -2.79 4.61 11.86
C LEU A 85 -4.22 4.25 11.49
N GLY A 86 -4.59 2.98 11.55
CA GLY A 86 -5.95 2.52 11.29
C GLY A 86 -7.01 3.13 12.24
N GLN A 87 -6.59 3.62 13.40
CA GLN A 87 -7.48 4.27 14.39
C GLN A 87 -7.60 5.78 14.16
N LEU A 88 -6.76 6.37 13.31
CA LEU A 88 -6.68 7.81 13.10
C LEU A 88 -7.43 8.22 11.84
N ARG A 89 -8.48 9.04 11.99
CA ARG A 89 -9.24 9.59 10.85
C ARG A 89 -8.38 10.40 9.87
N ASN A 90 -7.24 10.89 10.35
CA ASN A 90 -6.31 11.74 9.62
C ASN A 90 -5.00 11.03 9.24
N ALA A 91 -4.92 9.70 9.38
CA ALA A 91 -3.80 8.94 8.87
C ALA A 91 -3.76 8.93 7.35
N LEU A 92 -2.57 8.96 6.76
CA LEU A 92 -2.31 8.62 5.37
C LEU A 92 -1.54 7.28 5.36
N ASP A 93 -2.27 6.19 5.16
CA ASP A 93 -1.77 4.82 5.11
C ASP A 93 -1.05 4.56 3.77
N LEU A 94 0.25 4.83 3.74
CA LEU A 94 1.05 4.77 2.51
C LEU A 94 1.21 3.33 2.03
N GLU A 95 1.49 2.42 2.97
CA GLU A 95 1.55 0.99 2.74
C GLU A 95 0.24 0.42 2.18
N GLY A 96 -0.89 0.79 2.77
CA GLY A 96 -2.23 0.40 2.32
C GLY A 96 -2.54 0.91 0.91
N HIS A 97 -2.22 2.18 0.61
CA HIS A 97 -2.36 2.73 -0.74
C HIS A 97 -1.46 2.00 -1.75
N ALA A 98 -0.27 1.57 -1.34
CA ALA A 98 0.69 0.82 -2.14
C ALA A 98 0.40 -0.69 -2.21
N ASN A 99 -0.59 -1.18 -1.47
CA ASN A 99 -0.85 -2.62 -1.28
C ASN A 99 0.44 -3.39 -0.93
N HIS A 100 1.12 -2.90 0.11
CA HIS A 100 2.39 -3.44 0.58
C HIS A 100 2.43 -3.42 2.10
N ARG A 101 3.40 -4.12 2.70
CA ARG A 101 3.76 -3.96 4.11
C ARG A 101 5.24 -3.59 4.22
N GLY A 102 5.65 -2.75 5.15
CA GLY A 102 7.03 -2.26 5.23
C GLY A 102 7.98 -3.40 5.61
N SER A 103 8.76 -3.92 4.66
CA SER A 103 9.82 -4.94 4.83
C SER A 103 10.10 -5.69 3.51
N SER A 104 11.23 -6.39 3.42
CA SER A 104 11.50 -7.41 2.39
C SER A 104 10.45 -8.56 2.36
N PHE A 105 9.73 -8.77 3.46
CA PHE A 105 8.61 -9.72 3.58
C PHE A 105 7.26 -9.12 3.15
N GLY A 106 7.24 -7.84 2.78
CA GLY A 106 6.06 -7.01 2.61
C GLY A 106 5.14 -7.21 1.42
N LYS A 107 5.44 -8.14 0.51
CA LYS A 107 4.59 -8.29 -0.69
C LYS A 107 3.39 -9.16 -0.34
N ARG A 108 2.23 -8.65 -0.71
CA ARG A 108 0.90 -9.25 -0.56
C ARG A 108 0.67 -10.33 -1.63
N ALA A 109 -0.42 -11.09 -1.50
CA ALA A 109 -0.83 -12.08 -2.50
C ALA A 109 -1.33 -11.39 -3.79
N THR A 110 -1.82 -10.15 -3.65
CA THR A 110 -2.27 -9.31 -4.75
C THR A 110 -1.18 -8.34 -5.22
N ALA A 111 -1.26 -7.92 -6.48
CA ALA A 111 -0.28 -7.02 -7.07
C ALA A 111 -0.34 -5.61 -6.47
N GLN A 112 0.81 -4.95 -6.39
CA GLN A 112 0.85 -3.52 -6.13
C GLN A 112 0.17 -2.75 -7.27
N PRO A 113 -0.45 -1.59 -6.98
CA PRO A 113 -0.95 -0.71 -8.02
C PRO A 113 0.18 -0.18 -8.89
N SER A 114 -0.17 0.34 -10.08
CA SER A 114 0.76 1.16 -10.84
C SER A 114 1.13 2.42 -10.03
N ASN A 115 2.29 3.01 -10.30
CA ASN A 115 2.68 4.24 -9.61
C ASN A 115 1.64 5.37 -9.78
N ILE A 116 1.01 5.42 -10.96
CA ILE A 116 -0.03 6.41 -11.24
C ILE A 116 -1.28 6.16 -10.37
N ASP A 117 -1.69 4.91 -10.21
CA ASP A 117 -2.85 4.58 -9.37
C ASP A 117 -2.56 4.81 -7.90
N PHE A 118 -1.35 4.51 -7.44
CA PHE A 118 -0.87 4.85 -6.10
C PHE A 118 -0.96 6.36 -5.83
N GLU A 119 -0.35 7.18 -6.69
CA GLU A 119 -0.38 8.65 -6.58
C GLU A 119 -1.82 9.18 -6.55
N ASN A 120 -2.67 8.67 -7.45
CA ASN A 120 -4.07 9.12 -7.53
C ASN A 120 -4.88 8.73 -6.29
N ARG A 121 -4.73 7.50 -5.78
CA ARG A 121 -5.44 7.04 -4.57
C ARG A 121 -5.07 7.89 -3.36
N LEU A 122 -3.77 8.15 -3.19
CA LEU A 122 -3.25 9.00 -2.13
C LEU A 122 -3.78 10.43 -2.24
N ALA A 123 -3.76 11.02 -3.44
CA ALA A 123 -4.29 12.37 -3.67
C ALA A 123 -5.79 12.47 -3.39
N VAL A 124 -6.58 11.47 -3.82
CA VAL A 124 -8.03 11.44 -3.61
C VAL A 124 -8.37 11.29 -2.14
N ASP A 125 -7.65 10.43 -1.41
CA ASP A 125 -7.82 10.25 0.03
C ASP A 125 -7.54 11.56 0.78
N LEU A 126 -6.41 12.20 0.49
CA LEU A 126 -6.03 13.49 1.05
C LEU A 126 -7.06 14.57 0.73
N LEU A 127 -7.52 14.66 -0.53
CA LEU A 127 -8.54 15.61 -0.96
C LEU A 127 -9.84 15.43 -0.17
N LYS A 128 -10.31 14.19 -0.02
CA LYS A 128 -11.54 13.88 0.73
C LYS A 128 -11.42 14.24 2.20
N LYS A 129 -10.28 13.95 2.84
CA LYS A 129 -10.02 14.31 4.24
C LYS A 129 -9.99 15.83 4.42
N ARG A 130 -9.34 16.56 3.51
CA ARG A 130 -9.34 18.04 3.54
C ARG A 130 -10.74 18.64 3.33
N ALA A 131 -11.54 18.04 2.46
CA ALA A 131 -12.91 18.51 2.20
C ALA A 131 -13.82 18.44 3.44
N VAL A 132 -13.52 17.57 4.41
CA VAL A 132 -14.23 17.50 5.70
C VAL A 132 -13.53 18.30 6.82
N GLY A 133 -12.57 19.16 6.48
CA GLY A 133 -11.89 20.07 7.40
C GLY A 133 -10.68 19.47 8.12
N ILE A 134 -10.12 18.35 7.66
CA ILE A 134 -8.85 17.83 8.21
C ILE A 134 -7.68 18.60 7.60
N GLU A 135 -6.91 19.27 8.44
CA GLU A 135 -5.72 20.04 8.05
C GLU A 135 -4.43 19.53 8.70
N GLN A 136 -4.50 18.44 9.47
CA GLN A 136 -3.36 17.81 10.12
C GLN A 136 -3.33 16.32 9.79
N PHE A 137 -2.21 15.80 9.34
CA PHE A 137 -2.08 14.43 8.86
C PHE A 137 -1.00 13.65 9.63
N VAL A 138 -1.27 12.38 9.88
CA VAL A 138 -0.26 11.44 10.39
C VAL A 138 0.14 10.53 9.24
N VAL A 139 1.43 10.37 8.99
CA VAL A 139 1.95 9.60 7.85
C VAL A 139 3.05 8.65 8.31
N GLU A 140 3.12 7.47 7.70
CA GLU A 140 4.16 6.47 7.97
C GLU A 140 5.55 7.01 7.62
N ASP A 141 6.54 6.73 8.46
CA ASP A 141 7.95 7.00 8.16
C ASP A 141 8.51 5.97 7.16
N GLU A 142 8.05 6.05 5.92
CA GLU A 142 8.49 5.21 4.82
C GLU A 142 9.60 5.85 3.98
N SER A 143 10.44 4.99 3.40
CA SER A 143 11.40 5.45 2.40
C SER A 143 10.68 5.97 1.16
N ARG A 144 11.42 6.62 0.25
CA ARG A 144 10.84 7.06 -1.03
C ARG A 144 10.14 5.93 -1.80
N MET A 145 10.59 4.70 -1.64
CA MET A 145 10.05 3.53 -2.33
C MET A 145 9.30 2.61 -1.37
N ILE A 146 8.04 2.33 -1.68
CA ILE A 146 7.21 1.35 -0.99
C ILE A 146 7.00 0.17 -1.96
N GLY A 147 7.95 -0.76 -1.92
CA GLY A 147 8.10 -1.78 -2.95
C GLY A 147 8.38 -1.15 -4.33
N SER A 148 7.43 -1.23 -5.26
CA SER A 148 7.52 -0.64 -6.59
C SER A 148 6.87 0.75 -6.72
N CYS A 149 6.09 1.17 -5.73
CA CYS A 149 5.46 2.49 -5.69
C CYS A 149 6.46 3.52 -5.15
N ALA A 150 6.56 4.66 -5.83
CA ALA A 150 7.40 5.79 -5.43
C ALA A 150 6.52 6.89 -4.85
N LEU A 151 6.89 7.40 -3.68
CA LEU A 151 6.21 8.53 -3.06
C LEU A 151 6.27 9.78 -3.96
N PRO A 152 5.18 10.58 -4.02
CA PRO A 152 5.21 11.89 -4.65
C PRO A 152 6.35 12.72 -4.07
N LEU A 153 7.15 13.33 -4.96
CA LEU A 153 8.35 14.05 -4.55
C LEU A 153 8.10 15.17 -3.51
N PRO A 154 7.02 15.97 -3.60
CA PRO A 154 6.71 16.97 -2.57
C PRO A 154 6.53 16.35 -1.18
N LEU A 155 5.73 15.29 -1.09
CA LEU A 155 5.48 14.60 0.18
C LEU A 155 6.77 14.01 0.75
N HIS A 156 7.55 13.29 -0.06
CA HIS A 156 8.81 12.70 0.40
C HIS A 156 9.81 13.76 0.90
N LYS A 157 9.88 14.92 0.24
CA LYS A 157 10.71 16.04 0.70
C LYS A 157 10.20 16.60 2.02
N GLY A 158 8.88 16.77 2.17
CA GLY A 158 8.28 17.23 3.42
C GLY A 158 8.53 16.27 4.58
N MET A 159 8.48 14.96 4.34
CA MET A 159 8.79 13.94 5.35
C MET A 159 10.20 14.09 5.93
N GLN A 160 11.16 14.66 5.21
CA GLN A 160 12.49 14.91 5.77
C GLN A 160 12.51 15.99 6.88
N THR A 161 11.45 16.79 7.01
CA THR A 161 11.39 17.91 7.96
C THR A 161 10.19 17.83 8.92
N PHE A 162 9.27 16.89 8.73
CA PHE A 162 8.10 16.77 9.59
C PHE A 162 8.50 16.31 11.01
N PRO A 163 7.83 16.82 12.06
CA PRO A 163 8.01 16.29 13.41
C PRO A 163 7.62 14.80 13.44
N MET A 164 8.32 14.03 14.28
CA MET A 164 8.12 12.59 14.38
C MET A 164 7.66 12.19 15.77
N VAL A 165 6.68 11.29 15.81
CA VAL A 165 6.29 10.51 16.98
C VAL A 165 6.88 9.11 16.80
N TRP A 166 7.68 8.67 17.78
CA TRP A 166 8.33 7.37 17.76
C TRP A 166 7.55 6.36 18.59
N LEU A 167 7.11 5.26 17.97
CA LEU A 167 6.48 4.14 18.68
C LEU A 167 7.51 3.14 19.18
N GLU A 168 7.31 2.70 20.41
CA GLU A 168 8.11 1.68 21.08
C GLU A 168 7.24 0.50 21.48
N ASP A 169 7.84 -0.70 21.43
CA ASP A 169 7.23 -1.92 21.94
C ASP A 169 8.33 -2.90 22.37
N SER A 170 7.98 -3.79 23.30
CA SER A 170 8.79 -4.95 23.71
C SER A 170 9.14 -5.83 22.51
N VAL A 171 10.28 -6.53 22.57
CA VAL A 171 10.65 -7.49 21.51
C VAL A 171 9.56 -8.56 21.38
N GLU A 172 9.03 -9.03 22.50
CA GLU A 172 7.98 -10.04 22.59
C GLU A 172 6.70 -9.56 21.89
N GLY A 173 6.25 -8.33 22.17
CA GLY A 173 5.09 -7.74 21.50
C GLY A 173 5.28 -7.62 19.98
N ARG A 174 6.50 -7.24 19.55
CA ARG A 174 6.84 -7.17 18.12
C ARG A 174 6.88 -8.55 17.45
N VAL A 175 7.37 -9.58 18.14
CA VAL A 175 7.37 -10.96 17.65
C VAL A 175 5.94 -11.45 17.42
N GLU A 176 5.04 -11.30 18.40
CA GLU A 176 3.64 -11.73 18.25
C GLU A 176 2.92 -10.98 17.12
N ARG A 177 3.18 -9.67 17.00
CA ARG A 177 2.58 -8.87 15.94
C ARG A 177 3.05 -9.32 14.55
N ILE A 178 4.37 -9.55 14.38
CA ILE A 178 4.91 -10.03 13.11
C ILE A 178 4.42 -11.44 12.80
N LEU A 179 4.30 -12.32 13.80
CA LEU A 179 3.73 -13.65 13.64
C LEU A 179 2.30 -13.57 13.10
N ARG A 180 1.45 -12.74 13.72
CA ARG A 180 0.08 -12.53 13.25
C ARG A 180 0.06 -12.00 11.81
N ASP A 181 0.79 -10.91 11.55
CA ASP A 181 0.68 -10.19 10.29
C ASP A 181 1.35 -10.99 9.14
N TYR A 182 2.61 -11.36 9.29
CA TYR A 182 3.42 -11.94 8.21
C TYR A 182 3.33 -13.45 8.08
N VAL A 183 2.75 -14.16 9.06
CA VAL A 183 2.57 -15.62 8.99
C VAL A 183 1.10 -15.98 8.91
N VAL A 184 0.30 -15.61 9.91
CA VAL A 184 -1.10 -16.05 9.99
C VAL A 184 -1.95 -15.38 8.91
N GLU A 185 -2.02 -14.05 8.91
CA GLU A 185 -2.85 -13.30 7.96
C GLU A 185 -2.34 -13.42 6.53
N LEU A 186 -1.02 -13.37 6.33
CA LEU A 186 -0.44 -13.49 5.00
C LEU A 186 -0.67 -14.88 4.41
N CYS A 187 -0.53 -15.96 5.19
CA CYS A 187 -0.85 -17.30 4.71
C CYS A 187 -2.33 -17.41 4.33
N ALA A 188 -3.23 -16.89 5.16
CA ALA A 188 -4.66 -16.85 4.85
C ALA A 188 -4.96 -16.08 3.56
N GLU A 189 -4.34 -14.92 3.36
CA GLU A 189 -4.46 -14.12 2.13
C GLU A 189 -4.03 -14.91 0.88
N PHE A 190 -2.90 -15.62 0.95
CA PHE A 190 -2.41 -16.43 -0.15
C PHE A 190 -3.34 -17.62 -0.45
N ILE A 191 -3.91 -18.26 0.58
CA ILE A 191 -4.89 -19.35 0.42
C ILE A 191 -6.17 -18.82 -0.23
N GLU A 192 -6.68 -17.67 0.20
CA GLU A 192 -7.88 -17.05 -0.36
C GLU A 192 -7.70 -16.74 -1.87
N VAL A 193 -6.55 -16.18 -2.24
CA VAL A 193 -6.29 -15.74 -3.62
C VAL A 193 -5.89 -16.90 -4.56
N HIS A 194 -5.18 -17.91 -4.05
CA HIS A 194 -4.57 -18.96 -4.88
C HIS A 194 -5.07 -20.38 -4.61
N GLY A 195 -6.04 -20.54 -3.71
CA GLY A 195 -6.66 -21.82 -3.38
C GLY A 195 -5.64 -22.86 -2.95
N GLU A 196 -5.68 -24.03 -3.60
CA GLU A 196 -4.82 -25.19 -3.30
C GLU A 196 -3.31 -24.88 -3.37
N THR A 197 -2.91 -23.88 -4.16
CA THR A 197 -1.49 -23.48 -4.30
C THR A 197 -1.07 -22.37 -3.34
N GLY A 198 -2.00 -21.80 -2.57
CA GLY A 198 -1.76 -20.63 -1.73
C GLY A 198 -0.69 -20.87 -0.68
N GLN A 199 -0.76 -22.00 0.02
CA GLN A 199 0.21 -22.34 1.06
C GLN A 199 1.63 -22.51 0.52
N ALA A 200 1.79 -23.15 -0.64
CA ALA A 200 3.10 -23.30 -1.29
C ALA A 200 3.66 -21.95 -1.73
N ARG A 201 2.82 -21.08 -2.30
CA ARG A 201 3.21 -19.72 -2.71
C ARG A 201 3.56 -18.82 -1.53
N PHE A 202 2.86 -18.97 -0.41
CA PHE A 202 3.20 -18.30 0.85
C PHE A 202 4.58 -18.72 1.36
N ALA A 203 4.86 -20.03 1.39
CA ALA A 203 6.16 -20.56 1.81
C ALA A 203 7.31 -20.07 0.92
N GLU A 204 7.11 -20.10 -0.41
CA GLU A 204 8.05 -19.52 -1.38
C GLU A 204 8.27 -18.03 -1.11
N ARG A 205 7.20 -17.29 -0.82
CA ARG A 205 7.25 -15.86 -0.57
C ARG A 205 8.08 -15.50 0.66
N LEU A 206 7.90 -16.21 1.78
CA LEU A 206 8.69 -15.99 3.00
C LEU A 206 10.16 -16.36 2.77
N THR A 207 10.41 -17.51 2.10
CA THR A 207 11.77 -17.95 1.76
C THR A 207 12.48 -16.92 0.88
N GLN A 208 11.80 -16.36 -0.12
CA GLN A 208 12.34 -15.29 -0.96
C GLN A 208 12.56 -13.99 -0.17
N GLY A 209 11.69 -13.68 0.80
CA GLY A 209 11.85 -12.54 1.70
C GLY A 209 13.18 -12.60 2.45
N LEU A 210 13.50 -13.76 3.02
CA LEU A 210 14.78 -14.02 3.69
C LEU A 210 15.97 -13.99 2.71
N ALA A 211 15.81 -14.57 1.51
CA ALA A 211 16.86 -14.56 0.48
C ALA A 211 17.23 -13.14 0.03
N ASN A 212 16.26 -12.22 -0.06
CA ASN A 212 16.50 -10.84 -0.47
C ASN A 212 17.43 -10.07 0.48
N ILE A 213 17.47 -10.46 1.76
CA ILE A 213 18.29 -9.80 2.78
C ILE A 213 19.63 -10.50 3.03
N HIS A 214 19.89 -11.64 2.37
CA HIS A 214 21.07 -12.48 2.58
C HIS A 214 22.39 -11.69 2.57
N LYS A 215 22.61 -10.82 1.58
CA LYS A 215 23.86 -10.06 1.44
C LYS A 215 24.17 -9.20 2.68
N ARG A 216 23.14 -8.61 3.30
CA ARG A 216 23.28 -7.74 4.49
C ARG A 216 23.25 -8.56 5.78
N LEU A 217 22.42 -9.61 5.82
CA LEU A 217 22.30 -10.51 6.97
C LEU A 217 23.60 -11.29 7.22
N GLY A 218 24.30 -11.69 6.16
CA GLY A 218 25.52 -12.50 6.23
C GLY A 218 25.24 -14.01 6.17
N GLY A 219 26.18 -14.78 5.64
CA GLY A 219 25.96 -16.18 5.26
C GLY A 219 25.62 -17.12 6.42
N GLU A 220 26.35 -17.04 7.54
CA GLU A 220 26.11 -17.90 8.70
C GLU A 220 24.72 -17.67 9.32
N ARG A 221 24.37 -16.41 9.59
CA ARG A 221 23.04 -16.03 10.10
C ARG A 221 21.93 -16.41 9.13
N PHE A 222 22.14 -16.19 7.82
CA PHE A 222 21.19 -16.57 6.79
C PHE A 222 20.92 -18.09 6.79
N GLN A 223 21.98 -18.93 6.79
CA GLN A 223 21.81 -20.38 6.79
C GLN A 223 21.05 -20.87 8.02
N ARG A 224 21.39 -20.34 9.21
CA ARG A 224 20.70 -20.69 10.45
C ARG A 224 19.23 -20.29 10.42
N LEU A 225 18.92 -19.03 10.10
CA LEU A 225 17.53 -18.53 10.05
C LEU A 225 16.73 -19.19 8.92
N GLN A 226 17.38 -19.57 7.83
CA GLN A 226 16.74 -20.32 6.75
C GLN A 226 16.32 -21.71 7.21
N ALA A 227 17.16 -22.43 7.95
CA ALA A 227 16.81 -23.74 8.51
C ALA A 227 15.59 -23.63 9.44
N ILE A 228 15.63 -22.69 10.38
CA ILE A 228 14.52 -22.43 11.32
C ILE A 228 13.22 -22.09 10.56
N LEU A 229 13.30 -21.24 9.54
CA LEU A 229 12.14 -20.91 8.70
C LEU A 229 11.58 -22.13 7.96
N GLN A 230 12.43 -23.00 7.41
CA GLN A 230 11.97 -24.22 6.73
C GLN A 230 11.29 -25.19 7.69
N ASP A 231 11.85 -25.38 8.89
CA ASP A 231 11.24 -26.24 9.92
C ASP A 231 9.89 -25.68 10.38
N ALA A 232 9.78 -24.37 10.56
CA ALA A 232 8.53 -23.70 10.92
C ALA A 232 7.47 -23.84 9.81
N LEU A 233 7.85 -23.64 8.55
CA LEU A 233 6.95 -23.82 7.40
C LEU A 233 6.47 -25.28 7.26
N ALA A 234 7.36 -26.25 7.50
CA ALA A 234 7.00 -27.66 7.46
C ALA A 234 6.02 -28.03 8.59
N GLU A 235 6.23 -27.52 9.79
CA GLU A 235 5.31 -27.74 10.91
C GLU A 235 3.95 -27.07 10.68
N GLN A 236 3.94 -25.82 10.23
CA GLN A 236 2.70 -25.12 9.85
C GLN A 236 1.94 -25.92 8.79
N ALA A 237 2.65 -26.52 7.82
CA ALA A 237 2.01 -27.32 6.79
C ALA A 237 1.45 -28.64 7.27
N ARG A 238 2.07 -29.24 8.28
CA ARG A 238 1.67 -30.53 8.83
C ARG A 238 0.52 -30.41 9.82
N SER A 239 0.54 -29.40 10.69
CA SER A 239 -0.37 -29.31 11.84
C SER A 239 -1.18 -28.02 11.91
N GLY A 240 -0.83 -27.01 11.11
CA GLY A 240 -1.38 -25.65 11.23
C GLY A 240 -0.79 -24.83 12.37
N ALA A 241 0.09 -25.41 13.20
CA ALA A 241 0.75 -24.70 14.29
C ALA A 241 1.77 -23.69 13.75
N VAL A 242 1.80 -22.50 14.33
CA VAL A 242 2.68 -21.40 13.88
C VAL A 242 3.77 -21.07 14.89
N ASP A 243 3.86 -21.80 16.01
CA ASP A 243 4.71 -21.41 17.14
C ASP A 243 6.20 -21.35 16.80
N LEU A 244 6.68 -22.24 15.93
CA LEU A 244 8.07 -22.28 15.48
C LEU A 244 8.49 -21.05 14.68
N HIS A 245 7.54 -20.25 14.17
CA HIS A 245 7.90 -19.04 13.44
C HIS A 245 8.49 -17.95 14.35
N ARG A 246 8.24 -17.98 15.66
CA ARG A 246 8.75 -16.97 16.59
C ARG A 246 10.27 -16.88 16.58
N GLU A 247 10.95 -18.01 16.45
CA GLU A 247 12.41 -18.08 16.55
C GLU A 247 13.11 -17.32 15.40
N TRP A 248 12.69 -17.53 14.14
CA TRP A 248 13.30 -16.78 13.04
C TRP A 248 12.86 -15.31 13.01
N ILE A 249 11.64 -15.01 13.47
CA ILE A 249 11.14 -13.63 13.60
C ILE A 249 11.99 -12.86 14.61
N GLU A 250 12.18 -13.41 15.81
CA GLU A 250 13.00 -12.79 16.84
C GLU A 250 14.46 -12.65 16.38
N GLY A 251 15.01 -13.68 15.73
CA GLY A 251 16.33 -13.64 15.13
C GLY A 251 16.49 -12.50 14.12
N LEU A 252 15.52 -12.30 13.22
CA LEU A 252 15.55 -11.19 12.27
C LEU A 252 15.39 -9.82 12.93
N LEU A 253 14.55 -9.69 13.95
CA LEU A 253 14.43 -8.44 14.69
C LEU A 253 15.78 -8.04 15.29
N ARG A 254 16.40 -8.93 16.06
CA ARG A 254 17.64 -8.63 16.79
C ARG A 254 18.86 -8.51 15.88
N GLU A 255 18.94 -9.30 14.83
CA GLU A 255 20.18 -9.45 14.04
C GLU A 255 20.15 -8.73 12.69
N TYR A 256 18.98 -8.25 12.26
CA TYR A 256 18.82 -7.55 10.98
C TYR A 256 18.11 -6.21 11.12
N TYR A 257 16.87 -6.17 11.62
CA TYR A 257 16.07 -4.94 11.62
C TYR A 257 16.51 -3.93 12.68
N ASP A 258 16.66 -4.35 13.93
CA ASP A 258 17.00 -3.45 15.03
C ASP A 258 18.37 -2.77 14.84
N PRO A 259 19.43 -3.49 14.39
CA PRO A 259 20.71 -2.86 14.09
C PRO A 259 20.62 -1.77 13.02
N MET A 260 19.67 -1.83 12.08
CA MET A 260 19.55 -0.80 11.04
C MET A 260 19.15 0.57 11.61
N TYR A 261 18.44 0.62 12.74
CA TYR A 261 18.05 1.87 13.39
C TYR A 261 19.18 2.47 14.24
N ALA A 262 20.13 1.65 14.70
CA ALA A 262 21.29 2.13 15.48
C ALA A 262 22.30 2.92 14.63
N PHE A 263 22.18 2.86 13.29
CA PHE A 263 23.07 3.53 12.34
C PHE A 263 22.36 4.62 11.50
N GLN A 264 21.15 5.03 11.89
CA GLN A 264 20.40 6.13 11.25
C GLN A 264 20.63 7.46 11.96
#